data_AF-A0A239RDN7-F1
#
_entry.id   AF-A0A239RDN7-F1
#
_cell.length_a   1.000
_cell.length_b   1.000
_cell.length_c   1.000
_cell.angle_alpha   90.00
_cell.angle_beta   90.00
_cell.angle_gamma   90.00
#
_symmetry.space_group_name_H-M   'P 1'
#
loop_
_entity.id
_entity.type
_entity.pdbx_description
1 polymer ?
#
loop_
_entity_poly.entity_id
_entity_poly.type
_entity_poly.pdbx_seq_one_letter_code
_entity_poly.pdbx_strand_id
1 'polypeptide(L)'
;MRVKSVKRLISCVLITALCITAAGCGKKEIVIEDYGDNSSSDERKSERVDDLEIPLGTGETLEDIFGKTVAWSDEFAVDGKIIKANVTYDIPETDYLNVYEIRLSQDEKDKEEKIVKALFGDTAKKIETLKYKNKEEYMPLMYKYRDILATSYSEDSNGNVMPRGDVFDDEGQYLGEDKERYLIISSSFNKEYKWLDEDKFYIHMYEGVYNGMKYGLLLAYDGFTHSRYIFFNPININEQYPGGEYKTLIIRDKEEDDPEEYSQNSCKKSKTEVTQEASDFLAEKLGINQADNVITTDSLSYQNQFFSETLSPFYDMRHYNIVNDDDSEMSMILYSDKDYITSFNKLIKYNSSGKMTDGLVDYQILAEQEDIYRQQMEEGKEYVGEFIYTMDIPEADQANFTPNGYAVYLGSEFNIDTQYSLWFYLNNYGTIKVNDSGVFGVDLKLINEIETVTTDVKLMDFDSLMKSVKKQLPERLNMDDVNSDLYVSELELTYCPYIKQGKQSWFDMNNFTVIPAWAFSMNSPDINGKSGRVVVNAMNGEILDAMIF
;
A
#
# COMPACT_ATOMS: atom_id res chain seq x y z
N MET A 1 14.12 -20.38 -65.92
CA MET A 1 15.07 -19.25 -65.74
C MET A 1 14.42 -17.87 -65.48
N ARG A 2 13.09 -17.75 -65.27
CA ARG A 2 12.38 -16.46 -65.07
C ARG A 2 12.04 -16.08 -63.62
N VAL A 3 12.22 -16.97 -62.64
CA VAL A 3 11.81 -16.71 -61.23
C VAL A 3 12.92 -16.03 -60.40
N LYS A 4 14.20 -16.21 -60.76
CA LYS A 4 15.33 -15.55 -60.07
C LYS A 4 15.43 -14.05 -60.34
N SER A 5 14.93 -13.58 -61.48
CA SER A 5 15.01 -12.17 -61.89
C SER A 5 13.96 -11.30 -61.18
N VAL A 6 12.81 -11.87 -60.82
CA VAL A 6 11.72 -11.14 -60.14
C VAL A 6 12.04 -10.89 -58.67
N LYS A 7 12.68 -11.85 -57.97
CA LYS A 7 13.10 -11.65 -56.57
C LYS A 7 14.19 -10.59 -56.39
N ARG A 8 15.10 -10.45 -57.37
CA ARG A 8 16.11 -9.38 -57.36
C ARG A 8 15.51 -8.00 -57.62
N LEU A 9 14.46 -7.89 -58.44
CA LEU A 9 13.80 -6.62 -58.71
C LEU A 9 13.02 -6.11 -57.48
N ILE A 10 12.35 -7.01 -56.75
CA ILE A 10 11.58 -6.66 -55.54
C ILE A 10 12.51 -6.24 -54.39
N SER A 11 13.66 -6.89 -54.19
CA SER A 11 14.64 -6.49 -53.18
C SER A 11 15.31 -5.14 -53.48
N CYS A 12 15.51 -4.77 -54.76
CA CYS A 12 16.05 -3.46 -55.11
C CYS A 12 15.05 -2.32 -54.87
N VAL A 13 13.74 -2.56 -55.11
CA VAL A 13 12.69 -1.55 -54.87
C VAL A 13 12.45 -1.31 -53.37
N LEU A 14 12.51 -2.35 -52.54
CA LEU A 14 12.37 -2.21 -51.08
C LEU A 14 13.55 -1.48 -50.41
N ILE A 15 14.78 -1.65 -50.91
CA ILE A 15 15.96 -0.95 -50.37
C ILE A 15 15.98 0.53 -50.80
N THR A 16 15.43 0.86 -51.98
CA THR A 16 15.39 2.26 -52.45
C THR A 16 14.27 3.06 -51.75
N ALA A 17 13.18 2.41 -51.34
CA ALA A 17 12.11 3.04 -50.55
C ALA A 17 12.54 3.36 -49.11
N LEU A 18 13.42 2.55 -48.50
CA LEU A 18 13.96 2.78 -47.16
C LEU A 18 15.06 3.85 -47.08
N CYS A 19 15.69 4.21 -48.20
CA CYS A 19 16.73 5.25 -48.23
C CYS A 19 16.21 6.67 -48.54
N ILE A 20 14.92 6.85 -48.88
CA ILE A 20 14.34 8.16 -49.21
C ILE A 20 13.65 8.82 -48.00
N THR A 21 13.43 8.10 -46.90
CA THR A 21 12.83 8.67 -45.67
C THR A 21 13.82 9.28 -44.68
N ALA A 22 15.12 9.32 -45.00
CA ALA A 22 16.17 9.81 -44.09
C ALA A 22 16.97 11.03 -44.59
N ALA A 23 16.54 11.71 -45.66
CA ALA A 23 17.21 12.91 -46.14
C ALA A 23 16.23 13.96 -46.66
N GLY A 24 15.86 14.94 -45.81
CA GLY A 24 15.23 16.17 -46.29
C GLY A 24 14.46 16.97 -45.26
N CYS A 25 15.17 17.89 -44.58
CA CYS A 25 14.78 19.21 -44.05
C CYS A 25 15.52 19.43 -42.72
N GLY A 26 16.63 20.18 -42.65
CA GLY A 26 16.93 21.44 -43.31
C GLY A 26 16.46 22.59 -42.42
N LYS A 27 17.36 23.08 -41.54
CA LYS A 27 17.15 24.20 -40.62
C LYS A 27 16.50 25.39 -41.34
N LYS A 28 15.34 25.83 -40.85
CA LYS A 28 14.84 27.19 -41.01
C LYS A 28 14.50 27.73 -39.62
N GLU A 29 15.11 28.87 -39.30
CA GLU A 29 14.68 29.73 -38.19
C GLU A 29 13.19 30.00 -38.33
N ILE A 30 12.43 29.66 -37.29
CA ILE A 30 11.04 30.08 -37.15
C ILE A 30 11.08 31.37 -36.33
N VAL A 31 10.90 32.50 -37.02
CA VAL A 31 10.43 33.73 -36.38
C VAL A 31 8.94 33.52 -36.12
N ILE A 32 8.54 33.48 -34.86
CA ILE A 32 7.13 33.49 -34.46
C ILE A 32 6.72 34.96 -34.40
N GLU A 33 6.08 35.45 -35.46
CA GLU A 33 5.25 36.65 -35.40
C GLU A 33 3.84 36.23 -34.98
N ASP A 34 3.46 36.73 -33.81
CA ASP A 34 2.14 36.67 -33.20
C ASP A 34 1.07 37.33 -34.09
N TYR A 35 0.00 36.60 -34.40
CA TYR A 35 -1.29 37.17 -34.80
C TYR A 35 -2.45 36.21 -34.46
N GLY A 36 -3.15 36.52 -33.37
CA GLY A 36 -4.61 36.67 -33.40
C GLY A 36 -5.47 35.45 -33.11
N ASP A 37 -5.76 35.28 -31.82
CA ASP A 37 -7.10 35.15 -31.22
C ASP A 37 -8.28 34.75 -32.13
N ASN A 38 -8.82 33.54 -31.89
CA ASN A 38 -10.27 33.33 -31.83
C ASN A 38 -10.58 31.98 -31.16
N SER A 39 -11.10 32.12 -29.95
CA SER A 39 -11.84 31.17 -29.13
C SER A 39 -12.68 30.13 -29.89
N SER A 40 -12.41 28.85 -29.62
CA SER A 40 -13.40 27.85 -29.18
C SER A 40 -12.80 26.45 -29.33
N SER A 41 -12.07 25.98 -28.32
CA SER A 41 -11.83 24.55 -28.13
C SER A 41 -12.80 24.06 -27.07
N ASP A 42 -13.65 23.10 -27.47
CA ASP A 42 -14.45 22.28 -26.56
C ASP A 42 -13.50 21.57 -25.58
N GLU A 43 -13.25 22.22 -24.45
CA GLU A 43 -12.76 21.55 -23.25
C GLU A 43 -13.83 20.57 -22.81
N ARG A 44 -13.47 19.30 -22.67
CA ARG A 44 -14.15 18.42 -21.73
C ARG A 44 -14.01 19.09 -20.36
N LYS A 45 -14.99 19.91 -19.99
CA LYS A 45 -15.18 20.34 -18.61
C LYS A 45 -15.48 19.07 -17.82
N SER A 46 -14.46 18.54 -17.15
CA SER A 46 -14.68 17.82 -15.91
C SER A 46 -15.48 18.78 -15.03
N GLU A 47 -16.72 18.44 -14.72
CA GLU A 47 -17.47 19.15 -13.68
C GLU A 47 -16.72 18.87 -12.38
N ARG A 48 -15.94 19.85 -11.90
CA ARG A 48 -15.29 19.77 -10.59
C ARG A 48 -16.32 19.32 -9.56
N VAL A 49 -16.00 18.24 -8.85
CA VAL A 49 -16.90 17.60 -7.88
C VAL A 49 -17.14 18.50 -6.67
N ASP A 50 -16.23 19.45 -6.41
CA ASP A 50 -16.29 20.39 -5.29
C ASP A 50 -16.06 21.85 -5.70
N ASP A 51 -16.77 22.77 -5.05
CA ASP A 51 -16.64 24.24 -5.21
C ASP A 51 -15.29 24.79 -4.68
N LEU A 52 -14.27 23.95 -4.53
CA LEU A 52 -12.99 24.33 -3.96
C LEU A 52 -12.22 25.23 -4.95
N GLU A 53 -11.91 26.44 -4.51
CA GLU A 53 -10.97 27.32 -5.22
C GLU A 53 -9.55 26.85 -4.92
N ILE A 54 -8.86 26.36 -5.95
CA ILE A 54 -7.47 25.89 -5.85
C ILE A 54 -6.56 26.99 -6.41
N PRO A 55 -5.93 27.81 -5.55
CA PRO A 55 -5.01 28.83 -6.01
C PRO A 55 -3.71 28.19 -6.52
N LEU A 56 -3.25 28.63 -7.69
CA LEU A 56 -1.95 28.19 -8.23
C LEU A 56 -0.80 28.93 -7.53
N GLY A 57 0.27 28.19 -7.32
CA GLY A 57 1.54 28.65 -6.76
C GLY A 57 2.30 29.57 -7.72
N THR A 58 3.45 29.98 -7.22
CA THR A 58 4.38 30.92 -7.87
C THR A 58 5.64 30.20 -8.38
N GLY A 59 5.75 28.88 -8.19
CA GLY A 59 6.97 28.09 -8.36
C GLY A 59 7.98 28.22 -7.21
N GLU A 60 7.60 28.84 -6.09
CA GLU A 60 8.40 28.88 -4.86
C GLU A 60 8.41 27.49 -4.22
N THR A 61 9.58 27.03 -3.77
CA THR A 61 9.69 25.72 -3.13
C THR A 61 9.05 25.71 -1.74
N LEU A 62 8.78 24.53 -1.16
CA LEU A 62 8.35 24.45 0.24
C LEU A 62 9.37 25.06 1.20
N GLU A 63 10.66 24.90 0.94
CA GLU A 63 11.72 25.54 1.72
C GLU A 63 11.70 27.07 1.56
N ASP A 64 11.34 27.61 0.39
CA ASP A 64 11.18 29.05 0.21
C ASP A 64 9.98 29.61 1.01
N ILE A 65 8.89 28.84 1.10
CA ILE A 65 7.66 29.25 1.79
C ILE A 65 7.80 29.13 3.32
N PHE A 66 8.35 28.00 3.79
CA PHE A 66 8.34 27.61 5.20
C PHE A 66 9.73 27.58 5.86
N GLY A 67 10.81 27.60 5.07
CA GLY A 67 12.15 27.24 5.53
C GLY A 67 12.33 25.72 5.67
N LYS A 68 13.47 25.29 6.20
CA LYS A 68 13.76 23.86 6.45
C LYS A 68 12.95 23.25 7.56
N THR A 69 12.57 24.07 8.54
CA THR A 69 11.85 23.65 9.73
C THR A 69 10.87 24.74 10.10
N VAL A 70 9.64 24.33 10.43
CA VAL A 70 8.63 25.18 11.03
C VAL A 70 8.61 24.95 12.52
N ALA A 71 8.58 26.03 13.31
CA ALA A 71 8.47 25.97 14.76
C ALA A 71 7.19 26.66 15.22
N TRP A 72 6.39 25.98 16.04
CA TRP A 72 5.20 26.54 16.66
C TRP A 72 5.37 26.59 18.19
N SER A 73 5.55 27.80 18.71
CA SER A 73 5.62 28.08 20.15
C SER A 73 4.60 29.13 20.52
N ASP A 74 3.49 28.72 21.14
CA ASP A 74 2.36 29.60 21.46
C ASP A 74 1.51 29.06 22.62
N GLU A 75 0.73 29.93 23.25
CA GLU A 75 -0.26 29.57 24.26
C GLU A 75 -1.56 30.34 24.02
N PHE A 76 -2.67 29.63 23.90
CA PHE A 76 -3.97 30.24 23.64
C PHE A 76 -5.11 29.47 24.33
N ALA A 77 -6.28 30.11 24.46
CA ALA A 77 -7.42 29.53 25.16
C ALA A 77 -8.54 29.13 24.20
N VAL A 78 -9.15 27.97 24.45
CA VAL A 78 -10.37 27.46 23.80
C VAL A 78 -11.34 27.05 24.91
N ASP A 79 -12.52 27.66 24.96
CA ASP A 79 -13.53 27.42 26.01
C ASP A 79 -12.99 27.45 27.45
N GLY A 80 -12.04 28.34 27.70
CA GLY A 80 -11.41 28.53 29.01
C GLY A 80 -10.33 27.50 29.37
N LYS A 81 -10.05 26.54 28.50
CA LYS A 81 -8.91 25.61 28.60
C LYS A 81 -7.71 26.16 27.83
N ILE A 82 -6.51 25.95 28.35
CA ILE A 82 -5.29 26.40 27.69
C ILE A 82 -4.77 25.30 26.77
N ILE A 83 -4.43 25.68 25.54
CA ILE A 83 -3.70 24.85 24.58
C ILE A 83 -2.27 25.42 24.47
N LYS A 84 -1.27 24.59 24.76
CA LYS A 84 0.15 24.95 24.71
C LYS A 84 0.83 24.27 23.54
N ALA A 85 1.38 25.04 22.61
CA ALA A 85 2.17 24.52 21.52
C ALA A 85 3.66 24.77 21.77
N ASN A 86 4.47 23.72 21.63
CA ASN A 86 5.92 23.82 21.57
C ASN A 86 6.47 22.66 20.73
N VAL A 87 6.25 22.75 19.42
CA VAL A 87 6.55 21.69 18.46
C VAL A 87 7.33 22.24 17.28
N THR A 88 8.08 21.37 16.63
CA THR A 88 8.82 21.65 15.41
C THR A 88 8.53 20.58 14.39
N TYR A 89 8.58 20.95 13.11
CA TYR A 89 8.38 20.02 12.00
C TYR A 89 9.38 20.34 10.90
N ASP A 90 10.13 19.33 10.46
CA ASP A 90 11.05 19.45 9.34
C ASP A 90 10.28 19.32 8.02
N ILE A 91 10.48 20.30 7.13
CA ILE A 91 9.79 20.37 5.86
C ILE A 91 10.37 19.30 4.91
N PRO A 92 9.53 18.49 4.25
CA PRO A 92 10.00 17.44 3.35
C PRO A 92 10.77 18.02 2.15
N GLU A 93 11.73 17.25 1.62
CA GLU A 93 12.51 17.58 0.42
C GLU A 93 11.68 17.40 -0.87
N THR A 94 10.52 18.07 -0.95
CA THR A 94 9.73 18.20 -2.17
C THR A 94 9.60 19.67 -2.54
N ASP A 95 9.73 19.98 -3.83
CA ASP A 95 9.66 21.35 -4.30
C ASP A 95 8.28 21.96 -4.03
N TYR A 96 7.21 21.23 -4.32
CA TYR A 96 5.84 21.75 -4.19
C TYR A 96 4.85 20.66 -3.78
N LEU A 97 3.67 21.10 -3.34
CA LEU A 97 2.51 20.23 -3.11
C LEU A 97 1.50 20.41 -4.23
N ASN A 98 0.71 19.36 -4.44
CA ASN A 98 -0.28 19.26 -5.50
C ASN A 98 -1.68 19.15 -4.90
N VAL A 99 -2.71 19.22 -5.73
CA VAL A 99 -4.06 18.79 -5.37
C VAL A 99 -4.47 17.69 -6.34
N TYR A 100 -5.03 16.61 -5.79
CA TYR A 100 -5.39 15.41 -6.55
C TYR A 100 -6.90 15.27 -6.59
N GLU A 101 -7.48 15.13 -7.79
CA GLU A 101 -8.84 14.63 -7.94
C GLU A 101 -8.76 13.10 -8.04
N ILE A 102 -9.33 12.43 -7.05
CA ILE A 102 -9.24 10.99 -6.89
C ILE A 102 -10.59 10.36 -7.19
N ARG A 103 -10.55 9.23 -7.90
CA ARG A 103 -11.67 8.30 -8.02
C ARG A 103 -11.38 7.03 -7.22
N LEU A 104 -12.32 6.61 -6.38
CA LEU A 104 -12.27 5.33 -5.70
C LEU A 104 -12.45 4.18 -6.68
N SER A 105 -11.74 3.08 -6.46
CA SER A 105 -11.83 1.88 -7.29
C SER A 105 -13.29 1.39 -7.33
N GLN A 106 -13.71 1.04 -8.54
CA GLN A 106 -15.05 0.49 -8.80
C GLN A 106 -14.95 -1.01 -9.09
N ASP A 107 -16.09 -1.69 -9.19
CA ASP A 107 -16.12 -3.06 -9.70
C ASP A 107 -15.62 -3.06 -11.16
N GLU A 108 -14.52 -3.80 -11.39
CA GLU A 108 -13.90 -3.96 -12.71
C GLU A 108 -13.90 -5.41 -13.18
N LYS A 109 -14.95 -6.17 -12.87
CA LYS A 109 -15.19 -7.53 -13.42
C LYS A 109 -15.06 -7.57 -14.96
N ASP A 110 -15.29 -6.46 -15.66
CA ASP A 110 -15.11 -6.38 -17.11
C ASP A 110 -13.63 -6.37 -17.57
N LYS A 111 -12.68 -6.01 -16.69
CA LYS A 111 -11.24 -6.07 -16.94
C LYS A 111 -10.61 -7.42 -16.54
N GLU A 112 -11.30 -8.20 -15.71
CA GLU A 112 -10.82 -9.48 -15.19
C GLU A 112 -10.36 -10.46 -16.28
N GLU A 113 -11.17 -10.66 -17.32
CA GLU A 113 -10.82 -11.57 -18.42
C GLU A 113 -9.50 -11.15 -19.09
N LYS A 114 -9.24 -9.84 -19.20
CA LYS A 114 -8.00 -9.33 -19.78
C LYS A 114 -6.80 -9.65 -18.90
N ILE A 115 -6.90 -9.47 -17.58
CA ILE A 115 -5.84 -9.81 -16.62
C ILE A 115 -5.56 -11.31 -16.65
N VAL A 116 -6.60 -12.14 -16.52
CA VAL A 116 -6.50 -13.61 -16.56
C VAL A 116 -5.84 -14.08 -17.85
N LYS A 117 -6.26 -13.53 -18.99
CA LYS A 117 -5.69 -13.86 -20.30
C LYS A 117 -4.26 -13.35 -20.48
N ALA A 118 -3.92 -12.17 -19.95
CA ALA A 118 -2.58 -11.61 -20.03
C ALA A 118 -1.55 -12.42 -19.22
N LEU A 119 -1.98 -12.99 -18.10
CA LEU A 119 -1.17 -13.84 -17.23
C LEU A 119 -1.11 -15.29 -17.69
N PHE A 120 -2.25 -15.91 -18.00
CA PHE A 120 -2.33 -17.36 -18.22
C PHE A 120 -2.59 -17.77 -19.67
N GLY A 121 -2.97 -16.83 -20.54
CA GLY A 121 -3.42 -17.13 -21.90
C GLY A 121 -4.52 -18.19 -21.90
N ASP A 122 -4.39 -19.17 -22.80
CA ASP A 122 -5.37 -20.24 -22.95
C ASP A 122 -5.28 -21.33 -21.86
N THR A 123 -4.34 -21.22 -20.92
CA THR A 123 -4.15 -22.21 -19.84
C THR A 123 -4.96 -21.90 -18.59
N ALA A 124 -5.61 -20.73 -18.55
CA ALA A 124 -6.42 -20.29 -17.42
C ALA A 124 -7.55 -21.28 -17.11
N LYS A 125 -7.73 -21.57 -15.83
CA LYS A 125 -8.86 -22.35 -15.32
C LYS A 125 -9.43 -21.69 -14.09
N LYS A 126 -10.75 -21.61 -14.04
CA LYS A 126 -11.50 -21.20 -12.86
C LYS A 126 -11.32 -22.23 -11.74
N ILE A 127 -11.07 -21.76 -10.53
CA ILE A 127 -11.09 -22.56 -9.31
C ILE A 127 -12.43 -22.30 -8.62
N GLU A 128 -13.35 -23.27 -8.66
CA GLU A 128 -14.64 -23.14 -7.96
C GLU A 128 -14.49 -23.26 -6.44
N THR A 129 -13.48 -24.00 -5.99
CA THR A 129 -13.28 -24.33 -4.58
C THR A 129 -11.80 -24.54 -4.30
N LEU A 130 -11.30 -23.85 -3.28
CA LEU A 130 -9.93 -23.88 -2.79
C LEU A 130 -9.93 -24.54 -1.40
N LYS A 131 -9.12 -25.57 -1.21
CA LYS A 131 -9.05 -26.30 0.06
C LYS A 131 -7.66 -26.86 0.30
N TYR A 132 -7.38 -27.17 1.55
CA TYR A 132 -6.11 -27.78 1.91
C TYR A 132 -5.94 -29.10 1.16
N LYS A 133 -4.84 -29.22 0.43
CA LYS A 133 -4.47 -30.43 -0.31
C LYS A 133 -3.25 -31.09 0.31
N ASN A 134 -2.21 -30.30 0.54
CA ASN A 134 -0.98 -30.65 1.22
C ASN A 134 -0.27 -29.35 1.63
N LYS A 135 0.90 -29.46 2.27
CA LYS A 135 1.69 -28.32 2.76
C LYS A 135 2.38 -27.49 1.66
N GLU A 136 2.37 -27.95 0.40
CA GLU A 136 3.14 -27.35 -0.71
C GLU A 136 2.25 -26.62 -1.70
N GLU A 137 1.01 -27.08 -1.87
CA GLU A 137 0.07 -26.57 -2.86
C GLU A 137 -0.95 -25.61 -2.23
N TYR A 138 -1.17 -24.47 -2.89
CA TYR A 138 -2.24 -23.51 -2.60
C TYR A 138 -2.14 -22.77 -1.26
N MET A 139 -1.13 -23.04 -0.44
CA MET A 139 -0.98 -22.39 0.86
C MET A 139 -1.03 -20.85 0.78
N PRO A 140 -0.26 -20.17 -0.09
CA PRO A 140 -0.30 -18.71 -0.18
C PRO A 140 -1.68 -18.18 -0.59
N LEU A 141 -2.34 -18.86 -1.54
CA LEU A 141 -3.68 -18.50 -2.00
C LEU A 141 -4.71 -18.66 -0.88
N MET A 142 -4.64 -19.73 -0.09
CA MET A 142 -5.60 -19.96 1.00
C MET A 142 -5.45 -18.93 2.11
N TYR A 143 -4.22 -18.57 2.48
CA TYR A 143 -3.98 -17.51 3.45
C TYR A 143 -4.46 -16.16 2.93
N LYS A 144 -4.17 -15.82 1.66
CA LYS A 144 -4.63 -14.55 1.10
C LYS A 144 -6.15 -14.48 0.96
N TYR A 145 -6.80 -15.56 0.54
CA TYR A 145 -8.26 -15.62 0.47
C TYR A 145 -8.89 -15.31 1.85
N ARG A 146 -8.35 -15.92 2.92
CA ARG A 146 -8.79 -15.66 4.29
C ARG A 146 -8.55 -14.22 4.73
N ASP A 147 -7.38 -13.68 4.39
CA ASP A 147 -7.01 -12.29 4.68
C ASP A 147 -8.00 -11.30 4.03
N ILE A 148 -8.33 -11.50 2.76
CA ILE A 148 -9.33 -10.68 2.05
C ILE A 148 -10.69 -10.78 2.75
N LEU A 149 -11.13 -11.98 3.13
CA LEU A 149 -12.37 -12.13 3.88
C LEU A 149 -12.34 -11.40 5.23
N ALA A 150 -11.27 -11.55 6.00
CA ALA A 150 -11.16 -10.97 7.33
C ALA A 150 -11.00 -9.44 7.33
N THR A 151 -10.48 -8.86 6.24
CA THR A 151 -10.33 -7.40 6.07
C THR A 151 -11.51 -6.74 5.34
N SER A 152 -12.34 -7.52 4.64
CA SER A 152 -13.50 -7.01 3.91
C SER A 152 -14.66 -6.64 4.83
N TYR A 153 -15.61 -5.85 4.33
CA TYR A 153 -16.81 -5.45 5.06
C TYR A 153 -18.08 -6.13 4.51
N SER A 154 -19.14 -6.13 5.34
CA SER A 154 -20.49 -6.60 5.00
C SER A 154 -21.54 -5.72 5.64
N GLU A 155 -22.74 -5.72 5.05
CA GLU A 155 -23.93 -5.18 5.70
C GLU A 155 -24.56 -6.22 6.64
N ASP A 156 -24.81 -5.83 7.89
CA ASP A 156 -25.61 -6.63 8.82
C ASP A 156 -27.10 -6.64 8.42
N SER A 157 -27.92 -7.40 9.14
CA SER A 157 -29.37 -7.48 8.86
C SER A 157 -30.14 -6.15 9.03
N ASN A 158 -29.53 -5.16 9.68
CA ASN A 158 -30.05 -3.82 9.88
C ASN A 158 -29.52 -2.81 8.85
N GLY A 159 -28.64 -3.23 7.94
CA GLY A 159 -28.00 -2.39 6.92
C GLY A 159 -26.79 -1.61 7.43
N ASN A 160 -26.24 -1.94 8.60
CA ASN A 160 -25.00 -1.34 9.09
C ASN A 160 -23.81 -2.00 8.39
N VAL A 161 -22.87 -1.19 7.90
CA VAL A 161 -21.61 -1.67 7.32
C VAL A 161 -20.65 -2.00 8.45
N MET A 162 -20.18 -3.25 8.51
CA MET A 162 -19.30 -3.77 9.55
C MET A 162 -18.22 -4.65 8.91
N PRO A 163 -17.01 -4.77 9.50
CA PRO A 163 -16.02 -5.74 9.02
C PRO A 163 -16.62 -7.16 9.00
N ARG A 164 -16.44 -7.92 7.92
CA ARG A 164 -16.79 -9.35 7.84
C ARG A 164 -16.02 -10.18 8.86
N GLY A 165 -14.84 -9.69 9.20
CA GLY A 165 -14.00 -10.22 10.26
C GLY A 165 -14.53 -9.95 11.67
N ASP A 166 -15.61 -9.21 11.88
CA ASP A 166 -16.13 -8.94 13.22
C ASP A 166 -17.41 -9.74 13.47
N VAL A 167 -17.44 -10.48 14.58
CA VAL A 167 -18.61 -11.23 15.02
C VAL A 167 -19.46 -10.32 15.90
N PHE A 168 -20.76 -10.20 15.63
CA PHE A 168 -21.72 -9.50 16.49
C PHE A 168 -22.85 -10.44 16.91
N ASP A 169 -23.46 -10.21 18.07
CA ASP A 169 -24.68 -10.92 18.47
C ASP A 169 -25.93 -10.38 17.77
N ASP A 170 -27.08 -11.03 17.99
CA ASP A 170 -28.38 -10.62 17.47
C ASP A 170 -28.83 -9.22 17.97
N GLU A 171 -28.15 -8.66 18.99
CA GLU A 171 -28.39 -7.33 19.53
C GLU A 171 -27.38 -6.28 18.97
N GLY A 172 -26.47 -6.68 18.09
CA GLY A 172 -25.44 -5.83 17.49
C GLY A 172 -24.25 -5.54 18.41
N GLN A 173 -24.06 -6.30 19.49
CA GLN A 173 -22.88 -6.16 20.35
C GLN A 173 -21.70 -6.90 19.75
N TYR A 174 -20.53 -6.25 19.76
CA TYR A 174 -19.28 -6.83 19.28
C TYR A 174 -18.87 -8.02 20.14
N LEU A 175 -18.81 -9.21 19.53
CA LEU A 175 -18.41 -10.48 20.13
C LEU A 175 -16.93 -10.83 19.87
N GLY A 176 -16.20 -9.99 19.13
CA GLY A 176 -14.77 -10.16 18.82
C GLY A 176 -14.48 -10.44 17.35
N GLU A 177 -13.18 -10.53 17.02
CA GLU A 177 -12.70 -10.81 15.66
C GLU A 177 -13.02 -12.25 15.21
N ASP A 178 -13.01 -12.47 13.90
CA ASP A 178 -13.20 -13.72 13.21
C ASP A 178 -12.09 -14.64 13.68
N LYS A 179 -12.53 -15.53 14.56
CA LYS A 179 -11.74 -16.53 15.24
C LYS A 179 -10.95 -17.40 14.26
N GLU A 180 -11.39 -17.45 13.01
CA GLU A 180 -10.79 -18.24 11.95
C GLU A 180 -9.50 -17.61 11.38
N ARG A 181 -9.32 -16.29 11.52
CA ARG A 181 -8.14 -15.55 11.03
C ARG A 181 -6.84 -16.08 11.63
N TYR A 182 -6.90 -16.58 12.86
CA TYR A 182 -5.75 -17.06 13.63
C TYR A 182 -5.50 -18.56 13.51
N LEU A 183 -6.37 -19.31 12.83
CA LEU A 183 -6.18 -20.76 12.69
C LEU A 183 -5.01 -21.08 11.75
N ILE A 184 -4.26 -22.12 12.09
CA ILE A 184 -3.20 -22.63 11.22
C ILE A 184 -3.84 -23.49 10.12
N ILE A 185 -3.52 -23.17 8.86
CA ILE A 185 -3.93 -24.00 7.72
C ILE A 185 -2.98 -25.20 7.66
N SER A 186 -3.48 -26.39 7.97
CA SER A 186 -2.72 -27.64 8.01
C SER A 186 -3.59 -28.82 7.57
N SER A 187 -3.10 -30.06 7.72
CA SER A 187 -3.87 -31.27 7.40
C SER A 187 -5.16 -31.42 8.20
N SER A 188 -5.30 -30.73 9.34
CA SER A 188 -6.53 -30.68 10.13
C SER A 188 -7.51 -29.58 9.68
N PHE A 189 -7.12 -28.76 8.70
CA PHE A 189 -7.95 -27.69 8.15
C PHE A 189 -8.95 -28.28 7.15
N ASN A 190 -10.21 -28.37 7.54
CA ASN A 190 -11.27 -29.03 6.79
C ASN A 190 -12.20 -28.06 6.04
N LYS A 191 -11.87 -26.77 6.03
CA LYS A 191 -12.67 -25.75 5.34
C LYS A 191 -12.33 -25.65 3.86
N GLU A 192 -13.35 -25.27 3.12
CA GLU A 192 -13.30 -25.05 1.69
C GLU A 192 -13.68 -23.59 1.42
N TYR A 193 -12.78 -22.85 0.80
CA TYR A 193 -13.03 -21.50 0.29
C TYR A 193 -13.63 -21.60 -1.11
N LYS A 194 -14.63 -20.80 -1.42
CA LYS A 194 -15.42 -20.93 -2.65
C LYS A 194 -15.24 -19.72 -3.54
N TRP A 195 -15.55 -19.88 -4.81
CA TRP A 195 -15.78 -18.73 -5.67
C TRP A 195 -16.91 -17.88 -5.11
N LEU A 196 -16.64 -16.60 -4.83
CA LEU A 196 -17.64 -15.64 -4.35
C LEU A 196 -17.87 -14.58 -5.43
N ASP A 197 -19.13 -14.35 -5.76
CA ASP A 197 -19.57 -13.42 -6.81
C ASP A 197 -20.85 -12.72 -6.36
N GLU A 198 -20.72 -11.89 -5.32
CA GLU A 198 -21.79 -11.03 -4.82
C GLU A 198 -21.69 -9.66 -5.52
N ASP A 199 -22.72 -8.83 -5.33
CA ASP A 199 -22.83 -7.51 -5.98
C ASP A 199 -21.79 -6.52 -5.43
N LYS A 200 -21.71 -6.40 -4.10
CA LYS A 200 -20.77 -5.51 -3.41
C LYS A 200 -19.48 -6.19 -2.97
N PHE A 201 -19.31 -7.49 -3.24
CA PHE A 201 -18.13 -8.23 -2.82
C PHE A 201 -17.90 -9.45 -3.70
N TYR A 202 -16.68 -9.68 -4.15
CA TYR A 202 -16.34 -10.92 -4.83
C TYR A 202 -14.91 -11.35 -4.55
N ILE A 203 -14.68 -12.66 -4.61
CA ILE A 203 -13.36 -13.27 -4.67
C ILE A 203 -13.38 -14.31 -5.78
N HIS A 204 -12.73 -13.97 -6.88
CA HIS A 204 -12.59 -14.80 -8.06
C HIS A 204 -11.21 -15.46 -8.06
N MET A 205 -11.18 -16.77 -8.33
CA MET A 205 -10.00 -17.60 -8.17
C MET A 205 -9.66 -18.34 -9.45
N TYR A 206 -8.39 -18.29 -9.85
CA TYR A 206 -7.89 -18.91 -11.08
C TYR A 206 -6.59 -19.66 -10.84
N GLU A 207 -6.35 -20.70 -11.64
CA GLU A 207 -5.03 -21.30 -11.86
C GLU A 207 -4.65 -21.21 -13.34
N GLY A 208 -3.35 -21.16 -13.63
CA GLY A 208 -2.85 -21.22 -15.00
C GLY A 208 -1.34 -21.37 -15.05
N VAL A 209 -0.80 -21.45 -16.27
CA VAL A 209 0.64 -21.52 -16.51
C VAL A 209 1.17 -20.14 -16.83
N TYR A 210 2.16 -19.69 -16.07
CA TYR A 210 2.92 -18.46 -16.32
C TYR A 210 4.41 -18.77 -16.22
N ASN A 211 5.19 -18.32 -17.21
CA ASN A 211 6.62 -18.62 -17.33
C ASN A 211 6.99 -20.12 -17.12
N GLY A 212 6.12 -21.02 -17.59
CA GLY A 212 6.34 -22.47 -17.54
C GLY A 212 6.00 -23.16 -16.22
N MET A 213 5.50 -22.43 -15.21
CA MET A 213 5.10 -22.97 -13.90
C MET A 213 3.64 -22.68 -13.62
N LYS A 214 3.04 -23.39 -12.65
CA LYS A 214 1.65 -23.15 -12.25
C LYS A 214 1.54 -22.06 -11.20
N TYR A 215 0.65 -21.14 -11.48
CA TYR A 215 0.36 -19.98 -10.65
C TYR A 215 -1.11 -19.92 -10.32
N GLY A 216 -1.39 -19.37 -9.16
CA GLY A 216 -2.72 -19.06 -8.68
C GLY A 216 -2.92 -17.55 -8.72
N LEU A 217 -4.16 -17.14 -9.01
CA LEU A 217 -4.57 -15.75 -9.05
C LEU A 217 -5.86 -15.59 -8.24
N LEU A 218 -5.86 -14.65 -7.32
CA LEU A 218 -7.07 -14.13 -6.68
C LEU A 218 -7.29 -12.71 -7.19
N LEU A 219 -8.51 -12.46 -7.66
CA LEU A 219 -9.01 -11.13 -7.99
C LEU A 219 -10.21 -10.90 -7.11
N ALA A 220 -10.18 -9.87 -6.28
CA ALA A 220 -11.27 -9.55 -5.38
C ALA A 220 -11.60 -8.06 -5.41
N TYR A 221 -12.83 -7.76 -5.05
CA TYR A 221 -13.30 -6.40 -4.83
C TYR A 221 -14.18 -6.36 -3.60
N ASP A 222 -13.95 -5.36 -2.76
CA ASP A 222 -14.83 -4.97 -1.67
C ASP A 222 -15.41 -3.59 -1.97
N GLY A 223 -16.69 -3.56 -2.30
CA GLY A 223 -17.43 -2.35 -2.65
C GLY A 223 -17.76 -1.46 -1.47
N PHE A 224 -17.55 -1.91 -0.23
CA PHE A 224 -17.72 -1.07 0.97
C PHE A 224 -16.49 -0.22 1.25
N THR A 225 -15.31 -0.79 1.01
CA THR A 225 -14.01 -0.12 1.19
C THR A 225 -13.42 0.37 -0.13
N HIS A 226 -14.15 0.18 -1.24
CA HIS A 226 -13.67 0.44 -2.60
C HIS A 226 -12.29 -0.18 -2.87
N SER A 227 -12.05 -1.39 -2.35
CA SER A 227 -10.74 -2.01 -2.36
C SER A 227 -10.68 -3.16 -3.37
N ARG A 228 -9.76 -3.07 -4.32
CA ARG A 228 -9.45 -4.13 -5.28
C ARG A 228 -8.20 -4.87 -4.82
N TYR A 229 -8.29 -6.19 -4.74
CA TYR A 229 -7.16 -7.04 -4.39
C TYR A 229 -6.71 -7.84 -5.61
N ILE A 230 -5.39 -7.86 -5.84
CA ILE A 230 -4.76 -8.69 -6.87
C ILE A 230 -3.65 -9.49 -6.20
N PHE A 231 -3.83 -10.80 -6.12
CA PHE A 231 -2.82 -11.71 -5.60
C PHE A 231 -2.45 -12.75 -6.62
N PHE A 232 -1.18 -12.83 -6.97
CA PHE A 232 -0.63 -13.72 -7.98
C PHE A 232 0.65 -14.36 -7.45
N ASN A 233 0.71 -15.69 -7.38
CA ASN A 233 1.83 -16.40 -6.74
C ASN A 233 1.89 -17.86 -7.26
N PRO A 234 3.06 -18.52 -7.29
CA PRO A 234 3.14 -19.95 -7.57
C PRO A 234 2.20 -20.76 -6.67
N ILE A 235 1.51 -21.74 -7.26
CA ILE A 235 0.63 -22.65 -6.50
C ILE A 235 1.46 -23.60 -5.66
N ASN A 236 2.57 -24.10 -6.23
CA ASN A 236 3.44 -25.06 -5.60
C ASN A 236 4.86 -24.51 -5.54
N ILE A 237 5.38 -24.34 -4.34
CA ILE A 237 6.73 -23.83 -4.16
C ILE A 237 7.80 -24.78 -4.72
N ASN A 238 7.55 -26.09 -4.74
CA ASN A 238 8.46 -27.10 -5.28
C ASN A 238 8.66 -26.93 -6.80
N GLU A 239 7.71 -26.32 -7.51
CA GLU A 239 7.88 -26.02 -8.94
C GLU A 239 8.88 -24.89 -9.16
N GLN A 240 8.90 -23.89 -8.26
CA GLN A 240 9.87 -22.80 -8.29
C GLN A 240 11.25 -23.27 -7.81
N TYR A 241 11.27 -24.17 -6.82
CA TYR A 241 12.49 -24.72 -6.23
C TYR A 241 12.36 -26.24 -6.10
N PRO A 242 12.87 -27.01 -7.06
CA PRO A 242 12.77 -28.46 -6.99
C PRO A 242 13.75 -29.04 -5.94
N GLY A 243 13.25 -29.96 -5.11
CA GLY A 243 14.08 -30.80 -4.24
C GLY A 243 14.13 -30.43 -2.75
N GLY A 244 13.46 -29.36 -2.32
CA GLY A 244 13.29 -29.05 -0.88
C GLY A 244 12.11 -29.79 -0.23
N GLU A 245 12.14 -29.88 1.10
CA GLU A 245 11.07 -30.47 1.93
C GLU A 245 10.16 -29.37 2.54
N TYR A 246 9.66 -28.47 1.71
CA TYR A 246 8.98 -27.24 2.10
C TYR A 246 7.82 -27.43 3.09
N LYS A 247 7.67 -26.49 4.04
CA LYS A 247 6.63 -26.47 5.09
C LYS A 247 5.87 -25.14 5.05
N THR A 248 5.60 -24.46 6.16
CA THR A 248 5.07 -23.07 6.16
C THR A 248 5.64 -22.38 7.40
N LEU A 249 6.10 -21.13 7.36
CA LEU A 249 6.89 -20.48 8.43
C LEU A 249 6.28 -19.16 8.92
N ILE A 250 6.49 -18.86 10.20
CA ILE A 250 6.50 -17.50 10.78
C ILE A 250 7.96 -17.10 10.92
N ILE A 251 8.29 -15.84 10.71
CA ILE A 251 9.59 -15.28 11.09
C ILE A 251 9.42 -14.38 12.32
N ARG A 252 10.39 -14.42 13.22
CA ARG A 252 10.53 -13.53 14.37
C ARG A 252 11.95 -12.96 14.37
N ASP A 253 12.06 -11.73 14.85
CA ASP A 253 13.38 -11.13 15.10
C ASP A 253 13.98 -11.79 16.35
N LYS A 254 15.22 -12.30 16.24
CA LYS A 254 15.95 -12.83 17.38
C LYS A 254 16.87 -11.75 17.92
N GLU A 255 16.65 -11.33 19.16
CA GLU A 255 17.59 -10.50 19.92
C GLU A 255 18.80 -11.35 20.35
N GLU A 256 19.70 -11.72 19.45
CA GLU A 256 20.98 -12.36 19.82
C GLU A 256 22.19 -11.64 19.20
N ASP A 257 23.31 -11.71 19.91
CA ASP A 257 24.53 -10.91 19.70
C ASP A 257 25.49 -11.44 18.62
N ASP A 258 25.18 -12.56 17.94
CA ASP A 258 26.11 -13.20 17.00
C ASP A 258 25.45 -13.52 15.64
N PRO A 259 25.60 -12.63 14.64
CA PRO A 259 24.95 -12.79 13.34
C PRO A 259 25.52 -13.93 12.48
N GLU A 260 24.65 -14.73 11.87
CA GLU A 260 25.01 -15.67 10.80
C GLU A 260 25.05 -14.95 9.45
N GLU A 261 26.18 -15.05 8.74
CA GLU A 261 26.43 -14.38 7.45
C GLU A 261 25.56 -14.99 6.33
N TYR A 262 24.53 -14.26 5.86
CA TYR A 262 23.75 -14.70 4.70
C TYR A 262 24.54 -14.52 3.40
N SER A 263 24.48 -15.52 2.52
CA SER A 263 25.16 -15.50 1.22
C SER A 263 24.66 -14.40 0.27
N GLN A 264 25.46 -14.06 -0.75
CA GLN A 264 25.09 -13.08 -1.78
C GLN A 264 23.79 -13.49 -2.51
N ASN A 265 22.93 -12.51 -2.81
CA ASN A 265 21.73 -12.73 -3.61
C ASN A 265 22.07 -13.42 -4.94
N SER A 266 21.37 -14.51 -5.22
CA SER A 266 21.54 -15.26 -6.47
C SER A 266 21.02 -14.47 -7.67
N CYS A 267 19.97 -13.66 -7.49
CA CYS A 267 19.47 -12.74 -8.50
C CYS A 267 20.52 -11.66 -8.79
N LYS A 268 20.80 -11.41 -10.07
CA LYS A 268 21.84 -10.46 -10.51
C LYS A 268 21.29 -9.17 -11.11
N LYS A 269 19.98 -8.99 -11.07
CA LYS A 269 19.32 -7.77 -11.56
C LYS A 269 19.68 -6.57 -10.68
N SER A 270 19.94 -5.45 -11.33
CA SER A 270 20.11 -4.15 -10.68
C SER A 270 18.78 -3.57 -10.19
N LYS A 271 18.83 -2.57 -9.30
CA LYS A 271 17.64 -1.84 -8.82
C LYS A 271 16.78 -1.28 -9.95
N THR A 272 17.40 -0.72 -10.97
CA THR A 272 16.70 -0.20 -12.15
C THR A 272 16.02 -1.30 -12.95
N GLU A 273 16.68 -2.44 -13.16
CA GLU A 273 16.07 -3.57 -13.89
C GLU A 273 14.87 -4.15 -13.13
N VAL A 274 14.99 -4.33 -11.81
CA VAL A 274 13.90 -4.84 -10.95
C VAL A 274 12.71 -3.88 -10.98
N THR A 275 12.96 -2.58 -10.79
CA THR A 275 11.91 -1.55 -10.75
C THR A 275 11.20 -1.43 -12.10
N GLN A 276 11.96 -1.41 -13.20
CA GLN A 276 11.39 -1.34 -14.55
C GLN A 276 10.55 -2.58 -14.86
N GLU A 277 11.02 -3.77 -14.52
CA GLU A 277 10.29 -5.00 -14.79
C GLU A 277 9.00 -5.12 -13.97
N ALA A 278 9.03 -4.66 -12.70
CA ALA A 278 7.82 -4.54 -11.91
C ALA A 278 6.82 -3.57 -12.56
N SER A 279 7.29 -2.39 -12.98
CA SER A 279 6.47 -1.37 -13.63
C SER A 279 5.85 -1.88 -14.94
N ASP A 280 6.66 -2.50 -15.81
CA ASP A 280 6.22 -3.10 -17.06
C ASP A 280 5.18 -4.19 -16.81
N PHE A 281 5.40 -5.05 -15.80
CA PHE A 281 4.42 -6.07 -15.44
C PHE A 281 3.09 -5.47 -14.99
N LEU A 282 3.09 -4.47 -14.11
CA LEU A 282 1.87 -3.81 -13.64
C LEU A 282 1.10 -3.17 -14.81
N ALA A 283 1.80 -2.47 -15.71
CA ALA A 283 1.18 -1.82 -16.86
C ALA A 283 0.66 -2.83 -17.90
N GLU A 284 1.50 -3.79 -18.31
CA GLU A 284 1.17 -4.69 -19.43
C GLU A 284 0.29 -5.88 -19.03
N LYS A 285 0.42 -6.39 -17.79
CA LYS A 285 -0.29 -7.58 -17.33
C LYS A 285 -1.52 -7.26 -16.51
N LEU A 286 -1.42 -6.25 -15.65
CA LEU A 286 -2.51 -5.89 -14.74
C LEU A 286 -3.29 -4.66 -15.19
N GLY A 287 -2.78 -3.90 -16.17
CA GLY A 287 -3.43 -2.68 -16.66
C GLY A 287 -3.42 -1.55 -15.63
N ILE A 288 -2.45 -1.53 -14.73
CA ILE A 288 -2.33 -0.53 -13.66
C ILE A 288 -1.54 0.67 -14.18
N ASN A 289 -2.14 1.86 -14.10
CA ASN A 289 -1.54 3.11 -14.51
C ASN A 289 -0.33 3.45 -13.63
N GLN A 290 0.83 3.69 -14.25
CA GLN A 290 2.08 4.01 -13.58
C GLN A 290 2.25 5.52 -13.29
N ALA A 291 1.35 6.37 -13.80
CA ALA A 291 1.31 7.76 -13.35
C ALA A 291 0.81 7.84 -11.90
N ASP A 292 -0.21 7.06 -11.57
CA ASP A 292 -0.88 7.13 -10.27
C ASP A 292 -0.21 6.24 -9.21
N ASN A 293 0.60 5.28 -9.67
CA ASN A 293 1.21 4.25 -8.85
C ASN A 293 2.72 4.21 -9.08
N VAL A 294 3.47 4.45 -8.01
CA VAL A 294 4.93 4.52 -8.03
C VAL A 294 5.51 3.23 -7.47
N ILE A 295 6.48 2.64 -8.19
CA ILE A 295 7.29 1.55 -7.66
C ILE A 295 8.44 2.14 -6.86
N THR A 296 8.55 1.73 -5.60
CA THR A 296 9.66 2.11 -4.72
C THR A 296 10.37 0.87 -4.17
N THR A 297 11.63 1.03 -3.78
CA THR A 297 12.36 0.02 -3.01
C THR A 297 12.23 0.24 -1.52
N ASP A 298 11.65 1.36 -1.11
CA ASP A 298 11.40 1.68 0.29
C ASP A 298 10.17 0.92 0.81
N SER A 299 10.40 0.11 1.83
CA SER A 299 9.36 -0.66 2.49
C SER A 299 8.55 0.15 3.49
N LEU A 300 8.97 1.35 3.90
CA LEU A 300 8.28 2.14 4.93
C LEU A 300 6.89 2.55 4.45
N SER A 301 6.78 2.99 3.19
CA SER A 301 5.48 3.29 2.57
C SER A 301 4.50 2.12 2.63
N TYR A 302 4.99 0.88 2.46
CA TYR A 302 4.21 -0.34 2.61
C TYR A 302 3.90 -0.59 4.10
N GLN A 303 4.91 -0.61 4.97
CA GLN A 303 4.82 -0.92 6.40
C GLN A 303 3.85 0.00 7.18
N ASN A 304 3.84 1.30 6.88
CA ASN A 304 2.98 2.27 7.56
C ASN A 304 1.49 2.01 7.30
N GLN A 305 1.12 1.43 6.15
CA GLN A 305 -0.26 1.09 5.82
C GLN A 305 -0.72 -0.21 6.52
N PHE A 306 0.20 -1.13 6.83
CA PHE A 306 -0.10 -2.42 7.47
C PHE A 306 -0.47 -2.34 8.95
N PHE A 307 -0.15 -1.25 9.64
CA PHE A 307 -0.56 -1.09 11.05
C PHE A 307 -2.09 -1.09 11.23
N SER A 308 -2.85 -0.90 10.15
CA SER A 308 -4.32 -0.81 10.19
C SER A 308 -5.07 -2.02 9.65
N GLU A 309 -4.41 -2.86 8.84
CA GLU A 309 -5.03 -4.02 8.21
C GLU A 309 -4.20 -5.25 8.54
N THR A 310 -4.69 -6.00 9.52
CA THR A 310 -4.15 -7.24 10.07
C THR A 310 -3.91 -8.29 8.97
N LEU A 311 -2.80 -8.14 8.25
CA LEU A 311 -2.09 -9.27 7.69
C LEU A 311 -1.83 -10.21 8.87
N SER A 312 -2.42 -11.39 8.74
CA SER A 312 -2.35 -12.49 9.68
C SER A 312 -0.98 -12.56 10.41
N PRO A 313 -0.94 -12.92 11.71
CA PRO A 313 0.28 -13.14 12.54
C PRO A 313 1.41 -13.99 11.92
N PHE A 314 1.13 -14.60 10.78
CA PHE A 314 1.96 -15.54 10.05
C PHE A 314 2.86 -14.87 8.99
N TYR A 315 2.52 -13.65 8.56
CA TYR A 315 3.44 -12.75 7.82
C TYR A 315 3.88 -11.55 8.68
N ASP A 316 3.28 -11.39 9.85
CA ASP A 316 3.47 -10.31 10.80
C ASP A 316 4.77 -10.50 11.60
N MET A 317 5.89 -10.14 10.97
CA MET A 317 6.99 -9.63 11.74
C MET A 317 6.58 -8.24 12.23
N ARG A 318 6.37 -8.10 13.54
CA ARG A 318 6.37 -6.80 14.21
C ARG A 318 7.68 -6.10 13.84
N HIS A 319 7.59 -5.12 12.94
CA HIS A 319 8.73 -4.29 12.57
C HIS A 319 8.88 -3.24 13.66
N TYR A 320 9.92 -3.38 14.48
CA TYR A 320 10.38 -2.24 15.26
C TYR A 320 10.92 -1.19 14.28
N ASN A 321 10.41 0.03 14.42
CA ASN A 321 10.91 1.25 13.78
C ASN A 321 12.42 1.38 14.03
N ILE A 322 13.24 0.86 13.13
CA ILE A 322 14.66 1.23 13.05
C ILE A 322 14.85 1.96 11.72
N VAL A 323 14.62 3.26 11.83
CA VAL A 323 15.04 4.26 10.85
C VAL A 323 16.58 4.22 10.79
N ASN A 324 17.14 3.91 9.62
CA ASN A 324 18.54 4.18 9.31
C ASN A 324 18.59 4.93 7.98
N ASP A 325 19.32 6.04 7.97
CA ASP A 325 19.40 7.09 6.93
C ASP A 325 20.01 6.67 5.58
N ASP A 326 20.06 5.38 5.22
CA ASP A 326 20.76 4.93 4.00
C ASP A 326 20.00 3.81 3.25
N ASP A 327 18.83 4.15 2.69
CA ASP A 327 17.90 3.30 1.90
C ASP A 327 18.44 2.88 0.51
N SER A 328 19.74 2.63 0.38
CA SER A 328 20.34 2.31 -0.92
C SER A 328 20.14 0.86 -1.38
N GLU A 329 19.79 -0.07 -0.48
CA GLU A 329 19.70 -1.51 -0.77
C GLU A 329 18.25 -2.02 -0.90
N MET A 330 18.00 -2.90 -1.88
CA MET A 330 16.67 -3.50 -2.10
C MET A 330 16.36 -4.62 -1.12
N SER A 331 15.10 -4.72 -0.68
CA SER A 331 14.63 -5.86 0.10
C SER A 331 14.83 -7.17 -0.65
N MET A 332 15.61 -8.09 -0.08
CA MET A 332 15.89 -9.40 -0.68
C MET A 332 14.83 -10.43 -0.29
N ILE A 333 14.52 -11.34 -1.20
CA ILE A 333 13.63 -12.48 -0.92
C ILE A 333 14.47 -13.67 -0.46
N LEU A 334 14.20 -14.14 0.75
CA LEU A 334 14.89 -15.27 1.37
C LEU A 334 14.07 -16.55 1.21
N TYR A 335 14.70 -17.64 0.79
CA TYR A 335 14.07 -18.96 0.74
C TYR A 335 14.72 -19.85 1.77
N SER A 336 13.96 -20.56 2.57
CA SER A 336 14.54 -21.56 3.46
C SER A 336 14.49 -22.95 2.83
N ASP A 337 15.44 -23.82 3.20
CA ASP A 337 15.39 -25.25 2.88
C ASP A 337 14.28 -26.01 3.63
N LYS A 338 13.60 -25.31 4.56
CA LYS A 338 12.43 -25.80 5.31
C LYS A 338 11.12 -25.21 4.82
N ASP A 339 11.09 -24.13 4.03
CA ASP A 339 9.87 -23.43 3.56
C ASP A 339 10.07 -22.15 2.67
N TYR A 340 8.99 -21.75 1.99
CA TYR A 340 8.74 -20.45 1.37
C TYR A 340 8.68 -19.30 2.39
N ILE A 341 9.71 -18.47 2.35
CA ILE A 341 9.70 -17.19 3.02
C ILE A 341 9.57 -16.10 1.97
N THR A 342 8.74 -15.12 2.27
CA THR A 342 8.94 -13.77 1.74
C THR A 342 9.02 -12.83 2.92
N SER A 343 10.17 -12.84 3.59
CA SER A 343 10.55 -11.77 4.51
C SER A 343 11.28 -10.70 3.75
N PHE A 344 11.01 -9.48 4.18
CA PHE A 344 11.66 -8.28 3.71
C PHE A 344 12.88 -8.08 4.60
N ASN A 345 14.06 -8.22 4.00
CA ASN A 345 15.33 -8.05 4.70
C ASN A 345 15.58 -6.56 5.01
N LYS A 346 15.02 -6.04 6.12
CA LYS A 346 15.48 -4.80 6.77
C LYS A 346 16.05 -5.07 8.18
N LEU A 347 16.38 -6.33 8.47
CA LEU A 347 17.08 -6.74 9.70
C LEU A 347 18.60 -6.55 9.61
N ILE A 348 19.10 -5.75 8.66
CA ILE A 348 20.54 -5.49 8.53
C ILE A 348 20.91 -4.35 9.48
N LYS A 349 21.54 -4.67 10.62
CA LYS A 349 22.20 -3.65 11.45
C LYS A 349 23.58 -3.40 10.85
N TYR A 350 24.00 -2.15 10.68
CA TYR A 350 25.41 -1.85 10.46
C TYR A 350 26.05 -1.60 11.83
N ASN A 351 27.16 -2.29 12.13
CA ASN A 351 27.91 -1.93 13.32
C ASN A 351 28.63 -0.57 13.12
N SER A 352 29.17 -0.02 14.20
CA SER A 352 29.91 1.25 14.21
C SER A 352 31.17 1.29 13.31
N SER A 353 31.51 0.19 12.64
CA SER A 353 32.58 0.10 11.65
C SER A 353 32.10 0.12 10.19
N GLY A 354 30.79 0.28 9.94
CA GLY A 354 30.20 0.28 8.59
C GLY A 354 30.15 -1.10 7.96
N LYS A 355 30.26 -2.17 8.77
CA LYS A 355 30.17 -3.56 8.31
C LYS A 355 28.76 -4.08 8.64
N MET A 356 28.11 -4.72 7.67
CA MET A 356 26.83 -5.39 7.89
C MET A 356 26.98 -6.41 9.02
N THR A 357 26.07 -6.35 9.99
CA THR A 357 25.86 -7.32 11.06
C THR A 357 24.43 -7.80 10.95
N ASP A 358 24.27 -9.09 10.65
CA ASP A 358 22.99 -9.71 10.37
C ASP A 358 22.00 -9.56 11.54
N GLY A 359 20.72 -9.37 11.25
CA GLY A 359 19.68 -9.63 12.24
C GLY A 359 19.35 -11.11 12.14
N LEU A 360 19.35 -11.78 13.28
CA LEU A 360 19.04 -13.20 13.34
C LEU A 360 17.54 -13.39 13.06
N VAL A 361 17.24 -14.11 11.98
CA VAL A 361 15.89 -14.53 11.62
C VAL A 361 15.57 -15.78 12.45
N ASP A 362 14.85 -15.63 13.55
CA ASP A 362 14.17 -16.78 14.17
C ASP A 362 12.96 -17.13 13.29
N TYR A 363 12.63 -18.41 13.15
CA TYR A 363 11.50 -18.82 12.34
C TYR A 363 10.87 -20.08 12.91
N GLN A 364 9.58 -20.25 12.65
CA GLN A 364 8.79 -21.31 13.23
C GLN A 364 7.90 -21.95 12.19
N ILE A 365 7.92 -23.27 12.12
CA ILE A 365 7.13 -24.02 11.14
C ILE A 365 5.67 -24.08 11.60
N LEU A 366 4.80 -23.28 10.97
CA LEU A 366 3.35 -23.26 11.15
C LEU A 366 2.73 -24.66 11.15
N ALA A 367 3.10 -25.50 10.18
CA ALA A 367 2.55 -26.84 10.08
C ALA A 367 2.89 -27.75 11.28
N GLU A 368 3.90 -27.39 12.07
CA GLU A 368 4.38 -28.12 13.26
C GLU A 368 4.06 -27.39 14.56
N GLN A 369 3.54 -26.17 14.47
CA GLN A 369 3.04 -25.45 15.62
C GLN A 369 1.78 -26.14 16.15
N GLU A 370 1.72 -26.23 17.47
CA GLU A 370 0.47 -26.50 18.16
C GLU A 370 -0.52 -25.38 17.82
N ASP A 371 -1.72 -25.73 17.35
CA ASP A 371 -2.79 -24.77 17.07
C ASP A 371 -3.42 -24.36 18.42
N ILE A 372 -2.65 -23.59 19.20
CA ILE A 372 -3.01 -23.15 20.56
C ILE A 372 -4.33 -22.39 20.50
N TYR A 373 -4.53 -21.60 19.45
CA TYR A 373 -5.80 -20.91 19.22
C TYR A 373 -6.98 -21.89 19.22
N ARG A 374 -6.90 -22.96 18.41
CA ARG A 374 -7.93 -24.00 18.39
C ARG A 374 -8.11 -24.68 19.74
N GLN A 375 -7.04 -24.99 20.46
CA GLN A 375 -7.14 -25.60 21.79
C GLN A 375 -7.87 -24.70 22.78
N GLN A 376 -7.53 -23.41 22.80
CA GLN A 376 -8.18 -22.43 23.67
C GLN A 376 -9.66 -22.25 23.34
N MET A 377 -9.99 -22.29 22.04
CA MET A 377 -11.37 -22.30 21.57
C MET A 377 -12.14 -23.54 22.02
N GLU A 378 -11.52 -24.72 21.94
CA GLU A 378 -12.09 -25.98 22.45
C GLU A 378 -12.25 -25.97 23.98
N GLU A 379 -11.39 -25.24 24.70
CA GLU A 379 -11.47 -24.98 26.15
C GLU A 379 -12.47 -23.87 26.53
N GLY A 380 -13.06 -23.17 25.55
CA GLY A 380 -14.04 -22.10 25.78
C GLY A 380 -13.46 -20.77 26.27
N LYS A 381 -12.18 -20.46 25.98
CA LYS A 381 -11.58 -19.16 26.34
C LYS A 381 -11.86 -18.10 25.25
N GLU A 382 -12.20 -16.88 25.66
CA GLU A 382 -12.69 -15.82 24.74
C GLU A 382 -11.60 -14.92 24.14
N TYR A 383 -10.40 -14.82 24.72
CA TYR A 383 -9.37 -13.88 24.28
C TYR A 383 -8.01 -14.56 24.10
N VAL A 384 -7.46 -14.51 22.87
CA VAL A 384 -6.23 -15.23 22.48
C VAL A 384 -5.21 -14.32 21.77
N GLY A 385 -5.53 -13.04 21.54
CA GLY A 385 -4.74 -12.14 20.69
C GLY A 385 -3.27 -11.96 21.10
N GLU A 386 -2.97 -11.93 22.40
CA GLU A 386 -1.60 -11.76 22.92
C GLU A 386 -0.76 -13.06 22.93
N PHE A 387 -1.39 -14.22 22.73
CA PHE A 387 -0.79 -15.52 23.07
C PHE A 387 0.14 -16.08 21.99
N ILE A 388 -0.18 -15.87 20.70
CA ILE A 388 0.65 -16.36 19.58
C ILE A 388 2.07 -15.77 19.66
N TYR A 389 2.18 -14.57 20.21
CA TYR A 389 3.36 -13.73 20.20
C TYR A 389 4.28 -13.86 21.42
N THR A 390 3.85 -14.55 22.48
CA THR A 390 4.49 -14.47 23.82
C THR A 390 4.93 -15.82 24.40
N MET A 391 4.61 -16.94 23.76
CA MET A 391 5.02 -18.25 24.28
C MET A 391 6.47 -18.58 23.90
N ASP A 392 7.20 -19.13 24.89
CA ASP A 392 8.46 -19.85 24.72
C ASP A 392 8.21 -21.07 23.83
N ILE A 393 8.40 -20.90 22.53
CA ILE A 393 8.23 -21.97 21.54
C ILE A 393 9.56 -22.73 21.47
N PRO A 394 9.55 -24.08 21.41
CA PRO A 394 10.77 -24.88 21.34
C PRO A 394 11.69 -24.38 20.22
N GLU A 395 13.00 -24.35 20.46
CA GLU A 395 14.01 -24.01 19.44
C GLU A 395 13.69 -24.77 18.14
N ALA A 396 13.40 -24.02 17.08
CA ALA A 396 13.16 -24.62 15.78
C ALA A 396 14.47 -25.25 15.25
N ASP A 397 14.37 -26.39 14.57
CA ASP A 397 15.50 -26.98 13.84
C ASP A 397 16.11 -25.93 12.90
N GLN A 398 17.42 -25.69 12.97
CA GLN A 398 18.17 -24.76 12.10
C GLN A 398 17.82 -24.97 10.60
N ALA A 399 17.56 -23.88 9.89
CA ALA A 399 17.14 -23.81 8.49
C ALA A 399 18.13 -22.91 7.77
N ASN A 400 18.45 -23.33 6.55
CA ASN A 400 19.37 -22.59 5.71
C ASN A 400 18.58 -21.66 4.80
N PHE A 401 18.99 -20.40 4.74
CA PHE A 401 18.39 -19.40 3.87
C PHE A 401 19.22 -19.17 2.62
N THR A 402 18.56 -19.15 1.47
CA THR A 402 19.12 -18.80 0.18
C THR A 402 18.43 -17.54 -0.32
N PRO A 403 19.12 -16.40 -0.48
CA PRO A 403 18.51 -15.21 -1.06
C PRO A 403 18.38 -15.35 -2.60
N ASN A 404 17.17 -15.16 -3.14
CA ASN A 404 16.92 -15.23 -4.59
C ASN A 404 15.80 -14.28 -5.05
N GLY A 405 16.23 -13.08 -5.43
CA GLY A 405 15.33 -12.05 -5.93
C GLY A 405 15.13 -10.92 -4.95
N TYR A 406 14.27 -10.01 -5.35
CA TYR A 406 14.02 -8.75 -4.69
C TYR A 406 12.52 -8.51 -4.60
N ALA A 407 12.12 -7.83 -3.52
CA ALA A 407 10.81 -7.24 -3.40
C ALA A 407 10.91 -5.73 -3.64
N VAL A 408 9.94 -5.21 -4.38
CA VAL A 408 9.67 -3.78 -4.52
C VAL A 408 8.23 -3.52 -4.18
N TYR A 409 7.91 -2.28 -3.86
CA TYR A 409 6.64 -1.91 -3.27
C TYR A 409 5.90 -0.94 -4.18
N LEU A 410 4.58 -1.07 -4.19
CA LEU A 410 3.68 -0.11 -4.80
C LEU A 410 3.33 0.95 -3.76
N GLY A 411 3.37 2.22 -4.15
CA GLY A 411 2.79 3.34 -3.40
C GLY A 411 1.97 4.24 -4.32
N SER A 412 1.11 5.07 -3.74
CA SER A 412 0.40 6.12 -4.47
C SER A 412 1.30 7.33 -4.69
N GLU A 413 1.10 8.07 -5.79
CA GLU A 413 1.90 9.25 -6.13
C GLU A 413 1.82 10.36 -5.06
N PHE A 414 0.69 10.51 -4.37
CA PHE A 414 0.47 11.57 -3.38
C PHE A 414 0.99 11.21 -1.97
N ASN A 415 1.89 10.24 -1.84
CA ASN A 415 2.53 9.94 -0.57
C ASN A 415 3.64 10.97 -0.31
N ILE A 416 3.43 11.89 0.64
CA ILE A 416 4.53 12.71 1.16
C ILE A 416 5.39 11.75 1.97
N ASP A 417 6.69 11.72 1.71
CA ASP A 417 7.71 10.86 2.31
C ASP A 417 7.95 11.16 3.81
N THR A 418 6.86 11.32 4.57
CA THR A 418 6.87 11.54 6.00
C THR A 418 6.33 10.28 6.63
N GLN A 419 7.10 9.73 7.58
CA GLN A 419 6.76 8.52 8.37
C GLN A 419 5.41 8.63 9.10
N TYR A 420 4.81 9.82 9.12
CA TYR A 420 3.60 10.14 9.84
C TYR A 420 2.48 10.68 8.95
N SER A 421 2.67 10.79 7.60
CA SER A 421 1.59 11.22 6.70
C SER A 421 0.36 10.35 6.95
N LEU A 422 -0.60 10.97 7.62
CA LEU A 422 -1.78 10.37 8.21
C LEU A 422 -2.34 9.14 7.48
N TRP A 423 -2.74 8.16 8.30
CA TRP A 423 -3.72 7.06 8.20
C TRP A 423 -4.81 7.11 7.11
N PHE A 424 -4.53 7.55 5.90
CA PHE A 424 -5.48 7.44 4.82
C PHE A 424 -5.39 6.03 4.24
N TYR A 425 -6.41 5.24 4.57
CA TYR A 425 -6.83 4.01 3.88
C TYR A 425 -7.18 4.24 2.40
N LEU A 426 -6.52 5.20 1.75
CA LEU A 426 -6.73 5.58 0.38
C LEU A 426 -5.55 5.17 -0.46
N ASN A 427 -4.37 4.95 0.12
CA ASN A 427 -3.20 4.61 -0.67
C ASN A 427 -3.36 3.23 -1.32
N ASN A 428 -3.07 3.18 -2.61
CA ASN A 428 -2.69 1.95 -3.28
C ASN A 428 -1.37 1.47 -2.69
N TYR A 429 -1.31 0.19 -2.31
CA TYR A 429 -0.09 -0.42 -1.81
C TYR A 429 0.01 -1.88 -2.22
N GLY A 430 1.21 -2.42 -2.11
CA GLY A 430 1.43 -3.82 -2.41
C GLY A 430 2.90 -4.18 -2.54
N THR A 431 3.16 -5.47 -2.68
CA THR A 431 4.49 -6.02 -2.93
C THR A 431 4.53 -6.69 -4.30
N ILE A 432 5.61 -6.44 -5.03
CA ILE A 432 5.96 -7.12 -6.27
C ILE A 432 7.29 -7.85 -6.07
N LYS A 433 7.32 -9.13 -6.41
CA LYS A 433 8.45 -10.05 -6.20
C LYS A 433 9.09 -10.39 -7.55
N VAL A 434 10.38 -10.12 -7.67
CA VAL A 434 11.14 -10.22 -8.93
C VAL A 434 12.40 -11.05 -8.72
N ASN A 435 12.70 -11.97 -9.63
CA ASN A 435 13.99 -12.67 -9.68
C ASN A 435 14.57 -12.67 -11.10
N ASP A 436 15.61 -13.47 -11.36
CA ASP A 436 16.22 -13.56 -12.70
C ASP A 436 15.24 -14.03 -13.80
N SER A 437 14.17 -14.74 -13.44
CA SER A 437 13.09 -15.16 -14.36
C SER A 437 11.95 -14.13 -14.49
N GLY A 438 12.06 -13.02 -13.77
CA GLY A 438 11.15 -11.89 -13.78
C GLY A 438 10.17 -11.85 -12.61
N VAL A 439 9.04 -11.17 -12.81
CA VAL A 439 7.99 -11.09 -11.78
C VAL A 439 7.42 -12.48 -11.54
N PHE A 440 7.49 -12.95 -10.30
CA PHE A 440 6.98 -14.25 -9.88
C PHE A 440 5.99 -14.15 -8.72
N GLY A 441 5.70 -12.95 -8.22
CA GLY A 441 4.70 -12.79 -7.17
C GLY A 441 4.22 -11.37 -7.05
N VAL A 442 2.94 -11.20 -6.77
CA VAL A 442 2.28 -9.91 -6.61
C VAL A 442 1.22 -10.04 -5.52
N ASP A 443 1.18 -9.07 -4.61
CA ASP A 443 0.10 -8.85 -3.65
C ASP A 443 -0.20 -7.36 -3.59
N LEU A 444 -1.31 -6.93 -4.18
CA LEU A 444 -1.71 -5.52 -4.26
C LEU A 444 -3.09 -5.33 -3.63
N LYS A 445 -3.24 -4.19 -2.96
CA LYS A 445 -4.52 -3.57 -2.61
C LYS A 445 -4.60 -2.20 -3.27
N LEU A 446 -5.63 -1.98 -4.07
CA LEU A 446 -5.81 -0.78 -4.87
C LEU A 446 -7.17 -0.16 -4.53
N ILE A 447 -7.14 1.07 -4.06
CA ILE A 447 -8.27 1.78 -3.49
C ILE A 447 -8.66 2.95 -4.38
N ASN A 448 -7.72 3.50 -5.15
CA ASN A 448 -7.95 4.72 -5.90
C ASN A 448 -7.24 4.79 -7.26
N GLU A 449 -7.71 5.72 -8.09
CA GLU A 449 -7.08 6.20 -9.31
C GLU A 449 -7.04 7.74 -9.29
N ILE A 450 -5.96 8.32 -9.82
CA ILE A 450 -5.83 9.79 -9.93
C ILE A 450 -6.47 10.21 -11.27
N GLU A 451 -7.56 10.97 -11.20
CA GLU A 451 -8.23 11.48 -12.40
C GLU A 451 -7.52 12.73 -12.94
N THR A 452 -7.20 13.67 -12.06
CA THR A 452 -6.46 14.88 -12.41
C THR A 452 -5.52 15.33 -11.29
N VAL A 453 -4.48 16.06 -11.67
CA VAL A 453 -3.53 16.69 -10.75
C VAL A 453 -3.45 18.17 -11.06
N THR A 454 -3.63 19.00 -10.03
CA THR A 454 -3.26 20.42 -10.08
C THR A 454 -1.91 20.58 -9.40
N THR A 455 -0.86 20.81 -10.18
CA THR A 455 0.51 20.91 -9.67
C THR A 455 0.82 22.30 -9.13
N ASP A 456 1.75 22.39 -8.17
CA ASP A 456 2.21 23.65 -7.58
C ASP A 456 1.05 24.51 -7.08
N VAL A 457 0.43 24.08 -5.98
CA VAL A 457 -0.66 24.85 -5.35
C VAL A 457 -0.11 25.85 -4.34
N LYS A 458 -0.75 27.02 -4.30
CA LYS A 458 -0.34 28.08 -3.37
C LYS A 458 -0.72 27.70 -1.95
N LEU A 459 0.29 27.62 -1.09
CA LEU A 459 0.12 27.41 0.34
C LEU A 459 0.05 28.74 1.09
N MET A 460 -0.68 28.75 2.20
CA MET A 460 -0.71 29.85 3.14
C MET A 460 0.56 29.83 3.99
N ASP A 461 1.14 31.00 4.28
CA ASP A 461 2.24 31.08 5.23
C ASP A 461 1.82 30.58 6.62
N PHE A 462 2.75 29.92 7.32
CA PHE A 462 2.42 29.20 8.54
C PHE A 462 1.87 30.11 9.65
N ASP A 463 2.39 31.33 9.78
CA ASP A 463 1.92 32.31 10.78
C ASP A 463 0.47 32.75 10.54
N SER A 464 0.12 33.02 9.28
CA SER A 464 -1.26 33.34 8.89
C SER A 464 -2.19 32.15 9.09
N LEU A 465 -1.71 30.93 8.79
CA LEU A 465 -2.46 29.70 9.00
C LEU A 465 -2.78 29.50 10.48
N MET A 466 -1.78 29.61 11.38
CA MET A 466 -1.98 29.49 12.82
C MET A 466 -2.89 30.60 13.40
N LYS A 467 -2.87 31.82 12.85
CA LYS A 467 -3.85 32.86 13.21
C LYS A 467 -5.28 32.46 12.82
N SER A 468 -5.44 31.83 11.66
CA SER A 468 -6.73 31.32 11.20
C SER A 468 -7.27 30.21 12.10
N VAL A 469 -6.40 29.26 12.48
CA VAL A 469 -6.71 28.17 13.41
C VAL A 469 -7.21 28.72 14.73
N LYS A 470 -6.46 29.62 15.38
CA LYS A 470 -6.84 30.21 16.67
C LYS A 470 -8.18 30.96 16.63
N LYS A 471 -8.54 31.51 15.48
CA LYS A 471 -9.83 32.18 15.28
C LYS A 471 -10.99 31.19 15.15
N GLN A 472 -10.79 30.09 14.45
CA GLN A 472 -11.85 29.13 14.13
C GLN A 472 -12.04 28.06 15.20
N LEU A 473 -10.96 27.65 15.87
CA LEU A 473 -10.96 26.48 16.75
C LEU A 473 -12.02 26.54 17.87
N PRO A 474 -12.28 27.70 18.53
CA PRO A 474 -13.35 27.81 19.53
C PRO A 474 -14.77 27.54 19.02
N GLU A 475 -15.02 27.67 17.73
CA GLU A 475 -16.33 27.37 17.13
C GLU A 475 -16.41 25.93 16.59
N ARG A 476 -15.26 25.24 16.52
CA ARG A 476 -15.12 23.94 15.84
C ARG A 476 -14.80 22.78 16.78
N LEU A 477 -14.12 23.04 17.89
CA LEU A 477 -13.67 22.03 18.83
C LEU A 477 -14.53 22.08 20.10
N ASN A 478 -15.26 21.01 20.38
CA ASN A 478 -16.00 20.89 21.64
C ASN A 478 -15.06 20.45 22.76
N MET A 479 -14.96 21.28 23.81
CA MET A 479 -14.08 21.06 24.97
C MET A 479 -14.83 20.61 26.24
N ASP A 480 -16.14 20.35 26.17
CA ASP A 480 -16.98 20.06 27.35
C ASP A 480 -16.47 18.89 28.20
N ASP A 481 -15.93 17.86 27.57
CA ASP A 481 -15.41 16.65 28.23
C ASP A 481 -13.90 16.72 28.56
N VAL A 482 -13.25 17.85 28.26
CA VAL A 482 -11.82 18.05 28.52
C VAL A 482 -11.64 18.67 29.91
N ASN A 483 -11.12 17.91 30.85
CA ASN A 483 -10.95 18.34 32.24
C ASN A 483 -9.65 19.12 32.51
N SER A 484 -8.66 19.01 31.63
CA SER A 484 -7.31 19.58 31.78
C SER A 484 -6.95 20.59 30.67
N ASP A 485 -5.79 21.22 30.79
CA ASP A 485 -5.15 21.92 29.68
C ASP A 485 -4.58 20.88 28.69
N LEU A 486 -4.49 21.25 27.41
CA LEU A 486 -3.91 20.40 26.38
C LEU A 486 -2.55 20.94 25.94
N TYR A 487 -1.67 20.04 25.50
CA TYR A 487 -0.46 20.42 24.79
C TYR A 487 -0.43 19.81 23.40
N VAL A 488 0.06 20.57 22.43
CA VAL A 488 0.32 20.06 21.08
C VAL A 488 1.53 19.15 21.16
N SER A 489 1.36 17.88 20.83
CA SER A 489 2.42 16.87 20.86
C SER A 489 3.05 16.63 19.50
N GLU A 490 2.33 16.96 18.43
CA GLU A 490 2.68 16.62 17.06
C GLU A 490 2.15 17.70 16.12
N LEU A 491 2.93 18.00 15.09
CA LEU A 491 2.60 18.90 14.01
C LEU A 491 3.16 18.30 12.73
N GLU A 492 2.36 18.27 11.68
CA GLU A 492 2.77 17.67 10.42
C GLU A 492 2.08 18.32 9.21
N LEU A 493 2.79 18.28 8.07
CA LEU A 493 2.26 18.58 6.75
C LEU A 493 1.90 17.25 6.07
N THR A 494 0.68 17.16 5.57
CA THR A 494 0.06 15.92 5.10
C THR A 494 -0.94 16.20 3.99
N TYR A 495 -1.57 15.16 3.44
CA TYR A 495 -2.71 15.26 2.53
C TYR A 495 -3.99 14.92 3.27
N CYS A 496 -5.14 15.46 2.86
CA CYS A 496 -6.44 15.14 3.46
C CYS A 496 -7.55 15.19 2.41
N PRO A 497 -8.52 14.27 2.43
CA PRO A 497 -9.75 14.38 1.65
C PRO A 497 -10.51 15.67 2.01
N TYR A 498 -10.80 16.47 1.00
CA TYR A 498 -11.65 17.64 1.15
C TYR A 498 -13.13 17.22 1.09
N ILE A 499 -13.76 17.12 2.25
CA ILE A 499 -15.19 16.81 2.38
C ILE A 499 -15.90 18.08 2.83
N LYS A 500 -16.68 18.69 1.93
CA LYS A 500 -17.48 19.88 2.28
C LYS A 500 -18.45 19.56 3.42
N GLN A 501 -18.46 20.41 4.45
CA GLN A 501 -19.31 20.23 5.63
C GLN A 501 -20.79 20.00 5.28
N GLY A 502 -21.36 18.95 5.86
CA GLY A 502 -22.74 18.52 5.62
C GLY A 502 -22.91 17.47 4.51
N LYS A 503 -21.84 17.04 3.84
CA LYS A 503 -21.85 15.87 2.96
C LYS A 503 -21.59 14.57 3.76
N GLN A 504 -22.09 13.46 3.22
CA GLN A 504 -21.90 12.10 3.72
C GLN A 504 -20.41 11.72 3.80
N SER A 505 -20.12 10.61 4.50
CA SER A 505 -18.78 10.06 4.66
C SER A 505 -18.08 9.91 3.30
N TRP A 506 -16.74 10.01 3.25
CA TRP A 506 -16.00 9.83 1.99
C TRP A 506 -16.18 8.42 1.39
N PHE A 507 -16.53 7.43 2.22
CA PHE A 507 -16.93 6.09 1.75
C PHE A 507 -18.18 6.11 0.84
N ASP A 508 -19.01 7.15 0.92
CA ASP A 508 -20.19 7.29 0.06
C ASP A 508 -19.88 8.07 -1.23
N MET A 509 -18.64 8.53 -1.41
CA MET A 509 -18.23 9.34 -2.57
C MET A 509 -17.35 8.52 -3.52
N ASN A 510 -17.81 8.35 -4.76
CA ASN A 510 -16.98 7.72 -5.80
C ASN A 510 -15.77 8.57 -6.18
N ASN A 511 -15.88 9.90 -6.08
CA ASN A 511 -14.82 10.84 -6.42
C ASN A 511 -14.71 11.91 -5.33
N PHE A 512 -13.50 12.34 -5.01
CA PHE A 512 -13.24 13.45 -4.08
C PHE A 512 -11.88 14.09 -4.35
N THR A 513 -11.69 15.29 -3.80
CA THR A 513 -10.41 16.00 -3.90
C THR A 513 -9.54 15.72 -2.67
N VAL A 514 -8.26 15.42 -2.87
CA VAL A 514 -7.25 15.35 -1.82
C VAL A 514 -6.37 16.59 -1.89
N ILE A 515 -6.24 17.27 -0.76
CA ILE A 515 -5.59 18.57 -0.64
C ILE A 515 -4.48 18.56 0.41
N PRO A 516 -3.46 19.42 0.28
CA PRO A 516 -2.45 19.57 1.31
C PRO A 516 -3.08 20.19 2.57
N ALA A 517 -2.71 19.66 3.73
CA ALA A 517 -3.24 20.05 5.02
C ALA A 517 -2.12 20.06 6.07
N TRP A 518 -2.26 20.92 7.07
CA TRP A 518 -1.53 20.82 8.32
C TRP A 518 -2.39 20.06 9.32
N ALA A 519 -1.82 19.10 10.02
CA ALA A 519 -2.46 18.42 11.12
C ALA A 519 -1.66 18.59 12.41
N PHE A 520 -2.36 18.63 13.53
CA PHE A 520 -1.71 18.60 14.84
C PHE A 520 -2.53 17.81 15.86
N SER A 521 -1.82 17.06 16.68
CA SER A 521 -2.37 16.25 17.78
C SER A 521 -2.18 16.99 19.09
N MET A 522 -3.20 16.96 19.93
CA MET A 522 -3.23 17.57 21.26
C MET A 522 -3.45 16.49 22.30
N ASN A 523 -2.69 16.54 23.40
CA ASN A 523 -2.81 15.55 24.47
C ASN A 523 -3.02 16.23 25.81
N SER A 524 -3.83 15.61 26.65
CA SER A 524 -3.87 15.92 28.07
C SER A 524 -2.59 15.40 28.74
N PRO A 525 -2.02 16.13 29.72
CA PRO A 525 -0.93 15.62 30.55
C PRO A 525 -1.37 14.46 31.46
N ASP A 526 -2.68 14.31 31.70
CA ASP A 526 -3.23 13.19 32.46
C ASP A 526 -3.25 11.91 31.62
N ILE A 527 -2.76 10.79 32.17
CA ILE A 527 -2.69 9.48 31.49
C ILE A 527 -4.06 8.94 31.03
N ASN A 528 -5.13 9.36 31.68
CA ASN A 528 -6.52 9.02 31.32
C ASN A 528 -7.25 10.22 30.71
N GLY A 529 -6.50 11.26 30.35
CA GLY A 529 -7.05 12.48 29.79
C GLY A 529 -7.40 12.32 28.33
N LYS A 530 -8.21 13.27 27.86
CA LYS A 530 -8.63 13.31 26.47
C LYS A 530 -7.50 13.74 25.55
N SER A 531 -7.56 13.27 24.33
CA SER A 531 -6.68 13.68 23.24
C SER A 531 -7.52 14.32 22.14
N GLY A 532 -6.89 15.11 21.30
CA GLY A 532 -7.56 15.84 20.25
C GLY A 532 -6.74 15.88 18.99
N ARG A 533 -7.41 16.11 17.87
CA ARG A 533 -6.75 16.27 16.58
C ARG A 533 -7.46 17.32 15.76
N VAL A 534 -6.67 18.12 15.06
CA VAL A 534 -7.16 19.20 14.20
C VAL A 534 -6.48 19.08 12.85
N VAL A 535 -7.26 19.19 11.78
CA VAL A 535 -6.78 19.18 10.40
C VAL A 535 -7.19 20.47 9.71
N VAL A 536 -6.23 21.13 9.08
CA VAL A 536 -6.36 22.49 8.55
C VAL A 536 -5.92 22.51 7.10
N ASN A 537 -6.76 23.01 6.21
CA ASN A 537 -6.40 23.17 4.81
C ASN A 537 -5.18 24.11 4.67
N ALA A 538 -4.10 23.60 4.06
CA ALA A 538 -2.84 24.34 3.96
C ALA A 538 -2.90 25.52 2.99
N MET A 539 -3.90 25.55 2.08
CA MET A 539 -4.04 26.61 1.07
C MET A 539 -4.79 27.83 1.60
N ASN A 540 -5.80 27.63 2.46
CA ASN A 540 -6.71 28.70 2.89
C ASN A 540 -6.88 28.83 4.42
N GLY A 541 -6.29 27.93 5.21
CA GLY A 541 -6.36 27.94 6.67
C GLY A 541 -7.72 27.59 7.25
N GLU A 542 -8.65 27.02 6.48
CA GLU A 542 -9.93 26.49 6.96
C GLU A 542 -9.70 25.23 7.82
N ILE A 543 -10.37 25.15 8.98
CA ILE A 543 -10.40 23.90 9.76
C ILE A 543 -11.34 22.92 9.05
N LEU A 544 -10.76 21.83 8.53
CA LEU A 544 -11.47 20.75 7.86
C LEU A 544 -12.13 19.81 8.87
N ASP A 545 -11.37 19.46 9.91
CA ASP A 545 -11.82 18.58 10.99
C ASP A 545 -11.18 18.99 12.32
N ALA A 546 -11.92 18.79 13.41
CA ALA A 546 -11.48 19.07 14.77
C ALA A 546 -12.27 18.18 15.75
N MET A 547 -11.60 17.27 16.42
CA MET A 547 -12.23 16.31 17.33
C MET A 547 -11.44 16.07 18.61
N ILE A 548 -12.16 15.69 19.66
CA ILE A 548 -11.63 15.20 20.94
C ILE A 548 -12.04 13.72 21.09
N PHE A 549 -11.12 12.86 21.51
CA PHE A 549 -11.32 11.43 21.75
C PHE A 549 -10.98 11.04 23.19
#